data_AF-A0A935GQ94-F1
#
_entry.id   AF-A0A935GQ94-F1
#
_cell.length_a   1.000
_cell.length_b   1.000
_cell.length_c   1.000
_cell.angle_alpha   90.00
_cell.angle_beta   90.00
_cell.angle_gamma   90.00
#
_symmetry.space_group_name_H-M   'P 1'
#
loop_
_entity.id
_entity.type
_entity.pdbx_description
1 polymer ?
#
loop_
_entity_poly.entity_id
_entity_poly.type
_entity_poly.pdbx_seq_one_letter_code
_entity_poly.pdbx_strand_id
1 'polypeptide(L)'
;MSDDRDNLLDRLLRDDARRRLPDEGFTLRVGQALPPRRLRPAWLRPVLVIGSAAVGGVAAWLLAPAGTSLAQGYVDLARLQSLTPSALSALGVAAAMALTAVVLVVEEN
;
A
#
# COMPACT_ATOMS: atom_id res chain seq x y z
N MET A 1 3.67 39.91 2.91
CA MET A 1 5.09 40.35 2.78
C MET A 1 6.10 39.39 3.46
N SER A 2 5.64 38.37 4.19
CA SER A 2 6.45 37.23 4.67
C SER A 2 6.56 36.13 3.59
N ASP A 3 5.44 35.78 2.98
CA ASP A 3 5.32 34.72 1.95
C ASP A 3 6.26 34.90 0.73
N ASP A 4 6.47 36.15 0.32
CA ASP A 4 7.35 36.50 -0.80
C ASP A 4 8.84 36.33 -0.47
N ARG A 5 9.20 36.52 0.81
CA ARG A 5 10.57 36.31 1.30
C ARG A 5 10.90 34.83 1.46
N ASP A 6 9.93 34.05 1.91
CA ASP A 6 10.09 32.60 2.06
C ASP A 6 10.28 31.94 0.68
N ASN A 7 9.51 32.36 -0.33
CA ASN A 7 9.70 31.92 -1.72
C ASN A 7 11.06 32.32 -2.32
N LEU A 8 11.55 33.52 -2.01
CA LEU A 8 12.85 33.98 -2.47
C LEU A 8 13.99 33.19 -1.82
N LEU A 9 13.88 32.91 -0.52
CA LEU A 9 14.83 32.08 0.22
C LEU A 9 14.88 30.65 -0.35
N ASP A 10 13.71 30.04 -0.61
CA ASP A 10 13.62 28.70 -1.15
C ASP A 10 14.24 28.58 -2.55
N ARG A 11 14.10 29.62 -3.38
CA ARG A 11 14.80 29.70 -4.68
C ARG A 11 16.31 29.77 -4.52
N LEU A 12 16.80 30.63 -3.63
CA LEU A 12 18.24 30.78 -3.38
C LEU A 12 18.86 29.49 -2.85
N LEU A 13 18.20 28.83 -1.88
CA LEU A 13 18.64 27.54 -1.34
C LEU A 13 18.69 26.46 -2.42
N ARG A 14 17.69 26.43 -3.30
CA ARG A 14 17.60 25.43 -4.37
C ARG A 14 18.61 25.68 -5.50
N ASP A 15 18.94 26.93 -5.80
CA ASP A 15 19.97 27.28 -6.77
C ASP A 15 21.37 26.99 -6.23
N ASP A 16 21.62 27.27 -4.94
CA ASP A 16 22.91 26.98 -4.30
C ASP A 16 23.13 25.48 -4.12
N ALA A 17 22.10 24.72 -3.73
CA ALA A 17 22.17 23.27 -3.60
C ALA A 17 22.48 22.52 -4.91
N ARG A 18 22.28 23.14 -6.08
CA ARG A 18 22.65 22.56 -7.39
C ARG A 18 24.14 22.68 -7.68
N ARG A 19 24.86 23.53 -6.97
CA ARG A 19 26.32 23.65 -7.11
C ARG A 19 26.97 22.49 -6.37
N ARG A 20 27.88 21.78 -7.05
CA ARG A 20 28.68 20.74 -6.40
C ARG A 20 29.64 21.41 -5.42
N LEU A 21 29.40 21.24 -4.11
CA LEU A 21 30.39 21.57 -3.10
C LEU A 21 31.56 20.57 -3.17
N PRO A 22 32.81 21.02 -3.04
CA PRO A 22 33.94 20.11 -2.87
C PRO A 22 33.75 19.37 -1.53
N ASP A 23 33.59 18.06 -1.61
CA ASP A 23 33.28 17.21 -0.45
C ASP A 23 34.53 16.90 0.40
N GLU A 24 35.75 17.09 -0.13
CA GLU A 24 37.02 16.80 0.57
C GLU A 24 37.06 15.43 1.29
N GLY A 25 36.28 14.46 0.78
CA GLY A 25 36.10 13.15 1.37
C GLY A 25 35.26 13.10 2.65
N PHE A 26 34.57 14.18 3.03
CA PHE A 26 33.66 14.24 4.17
C PHE A 26 32.55 13.19 4.07
N THR A 27 31.85 13.11 2.93
CA THR A 27 30.77 12.12 2.72
C THR A 27 31.31 10.69 2.84
N LEU A 28 32.54 10.45 2.38
CA LEU A 28 33.19 9.15 2.49
C LEU A 28 33.50 8.80 3.96
N ARG A 29 34.10 9.74 4.70
CA ARG A 29 34.42 9.56 6.13
C ARG A 29 33.16 9.36 6.98
N VAL A 30 32.12 10.17 6.75
CA VAL A 30 30.83 10.03 7.44
C VAL A 30 30.15 8.73 7.04
N GLY A 31 30.17 8.38 5.75
CA GLY A 31 29.61 7.13 5.25
C GLY A 31 30.21 5.89 5.90
N GLN A 32 31.52 5.90 6.17
CA GLN A 32 32.22 4.82 6.86
C GLN A 32 31.96 4.77 8.37
N ALA A 33 31.64 5.92 8.99
CA ALA A 33 31.31 6.00 10.42
C ALA A 33 29.85 5.63 10.71
N LEU A 34 28.99 5.57 9.69
CA LEU A 34 27.59 5.20 9.86
C LEU A 34 27.44 3.69 10.08
N PRO A 35 26.50 3.27 10.95
CA PRO A 35 26.19 1.85 11.12
C PRO A 35 25.72 1.26 9.79
N PRO A 36 26.01 -0.03 9.52
CA PRO A 36 25.65 -0.66 8.26
C PRO A 36 24.15 -0.52 8.02
N ARG A 37 23.81 0.14 6.91
CA ARG A 37 22.43 0.35 6.51
C ARG A 37 21.82 -1.03 6.27
N ARG A 38 20.91 -1.46 7.16
CA ARG A 38 20.17 -2.71 7.00
C ARG A 38 19.24 -2.55 5.80
N LEU A 39 19.72 -2.94 4.62
CA LEU A 39 18.90 -3.09 3.44
C LEU A 39 17.87 -4.18 3.77
N ARG A 40 16.63 -3.79 4.05
CA ARG A 40 15.56 -4.78 4.18
C ARG A 40 15.46 -5.51 2.84
N PRO A 41 15.47 -6.85 2.82
CA PRO A 41 15.22 -7.62 1.62
C PRO A 41 13.94 -7.14 0.94
N ALA A 42 14.03 -6.69 -0.31
CA ALA A 42 12.88 -6.20 -1.08
C ALA A 42 11.77 -7.26 -1.18
N TRP A 43 12.14 -8.54 -1.12
CA TRP A 43 11.23 -9.69 -1.17
C TRP A 43 10.41 -9.92 0.11
N LEU A 44 10.76 -9.28 1.24
CA LEU A 44 9.94 -9.38 2.47
C LEU A 44 8.58 -8.71 2.31
N ARG A 45 8.49 -7.63 1.53
CA ARG A 45 7.23 -6.92 1.29
C ARG A 45 6.18 -7.80 0.61
N PRO A 46 6.45 -8.40 -0.57
CA PRO A 46 5.46 -9.24 -1.23
C PRO A 46 5.11 -10.48 -0.40
N VAL A 47 6.08 -11.10 0.29
CA VAL A 47 5.80 -12.26 1.16
C VAL A 47 4.86 -11.90 2.31
N LEU A 48 5.03 -10.71 2.90
CA LEU A 48 4.19 -10.26 4.00
C LEU A 48 2.78 -9.89 3.53
N VAL A 49 2.65 -9.38 2.31
CA VAL A 49 1.35 -9.11 1.66
C VAL A 49 0.63 -10.41 1.30
N ILE A 50 1.33 -11.38 0.69
CA ILE A 50 0.76 -12.68 0.35
C ILE A 50 0.34 -13.43 1.63
N GLY A 51 1.19 -13.41 2.66
CA GLY A 51 0.92 -14.04 3.94
C GLY A 51 -0.31 -13.44 4.63
N SER A 52 -0.42 -12.11 4.67
CA SER A 52 -1.56 -11.44 5.30
C SER A 52 -2.86 -11.67 4.52
N ALA A 53 -2.81 -11.67 3.18
CA ALA A 53 -3.96 -11.98 2.33
C ALA A 53 -4.44 -13.42 2.51
N ALA A 54 -3.51 -14.40 2.58
CA ALA A 54 -3.85 -15.80 2.81
C ALA A 54 -4.51 -16.01 4.19
N VAL A 55 -3.95 -15.40 5.24
CA VAL A 55 -4.52 -15.47 6.60
C VAL A 55 -5.90 -14.81 6.64
N GLY A 56 -6.06 -13.63 6.02
CA GLY A 56 -7.35 -12.96 5.91
C GLY A 56 -8.39 -13.80 5.15
N GLY A 57 -7.99 -14.46 4.05
CA GLY A 57 -8.86 -15.33 3.27
C GLY A 57 -9.30 -16.58 4.04
N VAL A 58 -8.38 -17.24 4.74
CA VAL A 58 -8.71 -18.42 5.57
C VAL A 58 -9.59 -18.03 6.75
N ALA A 59 -9.31 -16.90 7.41
CA ALA A 59 -10.14 -16.38 8.48
C ALA A 59 -11.54 -16.02 7.97
N ALA A 60 -11.66 -15.37 6.81
CA ALA A 60 -12.93 -15.07 6.19
C ALA A 60 -13.71 -16.34 5.82
N TRP A 61 -13.03 -17.39 5.33
CA TRP A 61 -13.66 -18.66 5.00
C TRP A 61 -14.18 -19.40 6.23
N LEU A 62 -13.43 -19.38 7.34
CA LEU A 62 -13.82 -20.01 8.62
C LEU A 62 -14.92 -19.24 9.35
N LEU A 63 -14.91 -17.90 9.30
CA LEU A 63 -15.91 -17.05 9.94
C LEU A 63 -17.16 -16.84 9.09
N ALA A 64 -17.08 -17.06 7.78
CA ALA A 64 -18.26 -17.05 6.92
C ALA A 64 -19.21 -18.17 7.37
N PRO A 65 -20.48 -17.87 7.73
CA PRO A 65 -21.49 -18.88 8.09
C PRO A 65 -21.94 -19.79 6.92
N ALA A 66 -21.07 -20.03 5.94
CA ALA A 66 -21.43 -20.31 4.56
C ALA A 66 -21.13 -21.73 4.08
N GLY A 67 -21.14 -22.73 4.97
CA GLY A 67 -21.22 -24.13 4.54
C GLY A 67 -22.47 -24.44 3.71
N THR A 68 -23.53 -23.63 3.85
CA THR A 68 -24.81 -23.74 3.13
C THR A 68 -25.18 -22.49 2.31
N SER A 69 -24.40 -21.40 2.40
CA SER A 69 -24.90 -20.06 2.04
C SER A 69 -24.49 -19.57 0.64
N LEU A 70 -23.57 -20.21 -0.07
CA LEU A 70 -23.19 -19.78 -1.43
C LEU A 70 -24.31 -20.05 -2.45
N ALA A 71 -24.90 -21.25 -2.40
CA ALA A 71 -26.04 -21.58 -3.26
C ALA A 71 -27.28 -20.75 -2.91
N GLN A 72 -27.53 -20.52 -1.62
CA GLN A 72 -28.66 -19.74 -1.13
C GLN A 72 -28.51 -18.24 -1.42
N GLY A 73 -27.29 -17.71 -1.34
CA GLY A 73 -26.97 -16.32 -1.70
C GLY A 73 -27.16 -16.03 -3.18
N TYR A 74 -26.91 -17.01 -4.06
CA TYR A 74 -27.19 -16.87 -5.51
C TYR A 74 -28.70 -16.80 -5.81
N VAL A 75 -29.50 -17.59 -5.09
CA VAL A 75 -30.96 -17.58 -5.19
C VAL A 75 -31.56 -16.29 -4.62
N ASP A 76 -31.01 -15.75 -3.53
CA ASP A 76 -31.44 -14.47 -2.94
C ASP A 76 -31.09 -13.25 -3.81
N LEU A 77 -29.94 -13.28 -4.48
CA LEU A 77 -29.54 -12.27 -5.47
C LEU A 77 -30.46 -12.30 -6.69
N ALA A 78 -30.80 -13.50 -7.18
CA ALA A 78 -31.76 -13.67 -8.27
C ALA A 78 -33.19 -13.21 -7.91
N ARG A 79 -33.52 -13.18 -6.61
CA ARG A 79 -34.81 -12.69 -6.08
C ARG A 79 -34.82 -11.20 -5.73
N LEU A 80 -33.78 -10.42 -6.06
CA LEU A 80 -33.70 -8.97 -5.78
C LEU A 80 -33.92 -8.62 -4.31
N GLN A 81 -33.63 -9.54 -3.39
CA GLN A 81 -33.80 -9.35 -1.95
C GLN A 81 -32.51 -8.74 -1.38
N SER A 82 -32.32 -7.45 -1.68
CA SER A 82 -31.05 -6.69 -1.59
C SER A 82 -30.54 -6.36 -0.18
N LEU A 83 -31.20 -6.87 0.87
CA LEU A 83 -30.85 -6.61 2.28
C LEU A 83 -30.52 -7.89 3.04
N THR A 84 -29.96 -8.89 2.37
CA THR A 84 -29.49 -10.12 2.99
C THR A 84 -28.00 -10.03 3.33
N PRO A 85 -27.52 -10.65 4.42
CA PRO A 85 -26.10 -10.66 4.80
C PRO A 85 -25.16 -11.14 3.68
N SER A 86 -25.67 -11.96 2.77
CA SER A 86 -24.99 -12.40 1.55
C SER A 86 -24.66 -11.26 0.59
N ALA A 87 -25.53 -10.26 0.44
CA ALA A 87 -25.26 -9.10 -0.42
C ALA A 87 -24.09 -8.27 0.10
N LEU A 88 -23.97 -8.11 1.43
CA LEU A 88 -22.82 -7.46 2.07
C LEU A 88 -21.54 -8.26 1.85
N SER A 89 -21.60 -9.60 1.92
CA SER A 89 -20.44 -10.44 1.63
C SER A 89 -19.98 -10.33 0.16
N ALA A 90 -20.93 -10.27 -0.79
CA ALA A 90 -20.61 -10.08 -2.22
C ALA A 90 -19.97 -8.71 -2.48
N LEU A 91 -20.46 -7.65 -1.83
CA LEU A 91 -19.87 -6.31 -1.89
C LEU A 91 -18.46 -6.29 -1.29
N GLY A 92 -18.25 -6.99 -0.17
CA GLY A 92 -16.93 -7.16 0.44
C GLY A 92 -15.93 -7.85 -0.49
N VAL A 93 -16.35 -8.93 -1.18
CA VAL A 93 -15.52 -9.62 -2.18
C VAL A 93 -15.22 -8.72 -3.37
N ALA A 94 -16.21 -7.99 -3.89
CA ALA A 94 -16.01 -7.06 -5.00
C ALA A 94 -15.06 -5.92 -4.63
N ALA A 95 -15.18 -5.37 -3.42
CA ALA A 95 -14.28 -4.34 -2.91
C ALA A 95 -12.85 -4.87 -2.74
N ALA A 96 -12.69 -6.10 -2.25
CA ALA A 96 -11.37 -6.73 -2.14
C ALA A 96 -10.72 -6.94 -3.52
N MET A 97 -11.48 -7.41 -4.52
CA MET A 97 -10.96 -7.54 -5.89
C MET A 97 -10.56 -6.19 -6.50
N ALA A 98 -11.38 -5.15 -6.30
CA ALA A 98 -11.06 -3.80 -6.76
C ALA A 98 -9.78 -3.27 -6.11
N LEU A 99 -9.59 -3.49 -4.81
CA LEU A 99 -8.38 -3.11 -4.08
C LEU A 99 -7.15 -3.85 -4.63
N THR A 100 -7.24 -5.15 -4.90
CA THR A 100 -6.13 -5.90 -5.50
C THR A 100 -5.79 -5.42 -6.91
N ALA A 101 -6.79 -5.05 -7.72
CA ALA A 101 -6.57 -4.49 -9.06
C ALA A 101 -5.87 -3.13 -9.00
N VAL A 102 -6.25 -2.27 -8.06
CA VAL A 102 -5.61 -0.96 -7.86
C VAL A 102 -4.15 -1.12 -7.43
N VAL A 103 -3.86 -2.05 -6.52
CA VAL A 103 -2.47 -2.31 -6.09
C VAL A 103 -1.60 -2.78 -7.26
N LEU A 104 -2.11 -3.69 -8.11
CA LEU A 104 -1.40 -4.14 -9.30
C LEU A 104 -1.12 -2.99 -10.29
N VAL A 105 -2.11 -2.15 -10.56
CA VAL A 105 -1.95 -1.00 -11.46
C VAL A 105 -0.97 0.04 -10.91
N VAL A 106 -0.91 0.22 -9.59
CA VAL A 106 0.04 1.11 -8.93
C VAL A 106 1.46 0.54 -8.93
N GLU A 107 1.63 -0.79 -8.89
CA GLU A 107 2.96 -1.41 -9.05
C GLU A 107 3.49 -1.35 -10.48
N GLU A 108 2.61 -1.22 -11.48
CA GLU A 108 2.99 -1.21 -12.91
C GLU A 108 3.38 0.18 -13.46
N ASN A 109 3.16 1.26 -12.68
CA ASN A 109 3.53 2.65 -13.00
C ASN A 109 4.73 3.15 -12.18
#